data_AF-A0A1V6EWL6-F1
#
_entry.id   AF-A0A1V6EWL6-F1
#
_cell.length_a   1.000
_cell.length_b   1.000
_cell.length_c   1.000
_cell.angle_alpha   90.00
_cell.angle_beta   90.00
_cell.angle_gamma   90.00
#
_symmetry.space_group_name_H-M   'P 1'
#
loop_
_entity.id
_entity.type
_entity.pdbx_description
1 polymer ?
#
loop_
_entity_poly.entity_id
_entity_poly.type
_entity_poly.pdbx_seq_one_letter_code
_entity_poly.pdbx_strand_id
1 'polypeptide(L)'
;MTKTLRPSARDELEITDLNLAYLKEGRLRVSVLSRGLAWLDTGTNRGLMEAGQFVQVIEERQSLKIACLEEIAWRNGWIGAAEIEKACGRMGASAYADYLREFLAREVRE
;
A
#
# COMPACT_ATOMS: atom_id res chain seq x y z
N MET A 1 1.66 -21.49 -17.84
CA MET A 1 0.67 -20.45 -18.19
C MET A 1 1.30 -19.10 -18.55
N THR A 2 2.12 -18.48 -17.70
CA THR A 2 2.73 -17.17 -18.05
C THR A 2 3.65 -17.25 -19.27
N LYS A 3 4.48 -18.30 -19.36
CA LYS A 3 5.39 -18.55 -20.50
C LYS A 3 4.71 -18.79 -21.85
N THR A 4 3.39 -19.01 -21.87
CA THR A 4 2.62 -19.30 -23.10
C THR A 4 1.78 -18.12 -23.58
N LEU A 5 1.82 -16.99 -22.87
CA LEU A 5 1.15 -15.76 -23.29
C LEU A 5 1.79 -15.23 -24.58
N ARG A 6 0.96 -14.61 -25.42
CA ARG A 6 1.39 -13.94 -26.65
C ARG A 6 1.08 -12.44 -26.53
N PRO A 7 1.85 -11.57 -27.18
CA PRO A 7 1.54 -10.15 -27.20
C PRO A 7 0.14 -9.88 -27.77
N SER A 8 -0.55 -8.89 -27.21
CA SER A 8 -1.85 -8.43 -27.68
C SER A 8 -1.73 -7.54 -28.93
N ALA A 9 -2.86 -7.02 -29.41
CA ALA A 9 -2.87 -6.05 -30.52
C ALA A 9 -2.12 -4.74 -30.21
N ARG A 10 -1.87 -4.43 -28.93
CA ARG A 10 -1.05 -3.29 -28.49
C ARG A 10 0.37 -3.67 -28.08
N ASP A 11 0.81 -4.89 -28.43
CA ASP A 11 2.15 -5.44 -28.19
C ASP A 11 2.52 -5.61 -26.69
N GLU A 12 1.51 -5.84 -25.85
CA GLU A 12 1.70 -6.10 -24.41
C GLU A 12 1.40 -7.56 -24.04
N LEU A 13 2.10 -8.08 -23.03
CA LEU A 13 1.70 -9.31 -22.35
C LEU A 13 0.62 -8.99 -21.31
N GLU A 14 -0.62 -9.29 -21.65
CA GLU A 14 -1.79 -8.86 -20.87
C GLU A 14 -1.96 -9.69 -19.59
N ILE A 15 -2.03 -9.01 -18.44
CA ILE A 15 -2.46 -9.65 -17.19
C ILE A 15 -3.90 -10.20 -17.31
N THR A 16 -4.73 -9.56 -18.14
CA THR A 16 -6.09 -10.02 -18.44
C THR A 16 -6.11 -11.39 -19.10
N ASP A 17 -5.18 -11.69 -20.02
CA ASP A 17 -5.10 -13.00 -20.67
C ASP A 17 -4.69 -14.10 -19.68
N LEU A 18 -3.79 -13.76 -18.75
CA LEU A 18 -3.46 -14.66 -17.64
C LEU A 18 -4.69 -14.96 -16.78
N ASN A 19 -5.45 -13.93 -16.40
CA ASN A 19 -6.67 -14.07 -15.61
C ASN A 19 -7.73 -14.91 -16.34
N LEU A 20 -7.89 -14.74 -17.66
CA LEU A 20 -8.79 -15.54 -18.49
C LEU A 20 -8.38 -17.01 -18.54
N ALA A 21 -7.10 -17.32 -18.55
CA ALA A 21 -6.63 -18.70 -18.49
C ALA A 21 -6.97 -19.35 -17.13
N TYR A 22 -6.80 -18.64 -16.01
CA TYR A 22 -7.28 -19.11 -14.70
C TYR A 22 -8.80 -19.28 -14.67
N LEU A 23 -9.55 -18.40 -15.34
CA LEU A 23 -11.01 -18.49 -15.44
C LEU A 23 -11.43 -19.74 -16.22
N LYS A 24 -10.80 -20.02 -17.36
CA LYS A 24 -11.07 -21.21 -18.19
C LYS A 24 -10.80 -22.52 -17.45
N GLU A 25 -9.83 -22.53 -16.55
CA GLU A 25 -9.50 -23.67 -15.70
C GLU A 25 -10.39 -23.77 -14.44
N GLY A 26 -11.33 -22.83 -14.22
CA GLY A 26 -12.16 -22.78 -13.01
C GLY A 26 -11.37 -22.45 -11.73
N ARG A 27 -10.15 -21.90 -11.87
CA ARG A 27 -9.24 -21.59 -10.76
C ARG A 27 -9.23 -20.09 -10.40
N LEU A 28 -9.94 -19.25 -11.14
CA LEU A 28 -10.05 -17.83 -10.84
C LEU A 28 -11.06 -17.60 -9.71
N ARG A 29 -10.59 -16.97 -8.63
CA ARG A 29 -11.46 -16.42 -7.57
C ARG A 29 -11.53 -14.91 -7.72
N VAL A 30 -12.75 -14.38 -7.82
CA VAL A 30 -13.01 -12.93 -7.90
C VAL A 30 -13.64 -12.47 -6.59
N SER A 31 -13.09 -11.40 -6.00
CA SER A 31 -13.60 -10.78 -4.78
C SER A 31 -14.06 -9.36 -5.10
N VAL A 32 -15.26 -9.00 -4.66
CA VAL A 32 -15.81 -7.64 -4.85
C VAL A 32 -15.29 -6.73 -3.74
N LEU A 33 -14.65 -5.63 -4.12
CA LEU A 33 -14.32 -4.56 -3.19
C LEU A 33 -15.59 -3.76 -2.91
N SER A 34 -16.00 -3.71 -1.64
CA SER A 34 -17.21 -2.98 -1.25
C SER A 34 -17.05 -1.47 -1.43
N ARG A 35 -18.16 -0.75 -1.51
CA ARG A 35 -18.20 0.72 -1.68
C ARG A 35 -17.43 1.49 -0.60
N GLY A 36 -17.18 0.89 0.57
CA GLY A 36 -16.42 1.51 1.65
C GLY A 36 -14.90 1.56 1.40
N LEU A 37 -14.39 0.87 0.37
CA LEU A 37 -12.98 0.94 -0.01
C LEU A 37 -12.74 2.01 -1.09
N ALA A 38 -11.68 2.79 -0.89
CA ALA A 38 -11.13 3.66 -1.93
C ALA A 38 -10.10 2.88 -2.76
N TRP A 39 -10.33 2.80 -4.07
CA TRP A 39 -9.35 2.34 -5.05
C TRP A 39 -9.01 3.52 -5.97
N LEU A 40 -7.77 3.96 -5.91
CA LEU A 40 -7.30 5.19 -6.56
C LEU A 40 -6.23 4.84 -7.59
N ASP A 41 -6.34 5.39 -8.78
CA ASP A 41 -5.35 5.26 -9.85
C ASP A 41 -4.68 6.61 -10.10
N THR A 42 -3.35 6.64 -10.04
CA THR A 42 -2.53 7.84 -10.20
C THR A 42 -1.99 8.00 -11.62
N GLY A 43 -2.55 7.29 -12.61
CA GLY A 43 -2.13 7.35 -14.02
C GLY A 43 -2.33 8.70 -14.72
N THR A 44 -2.99 9.68 -14.09
CA THR A 44 -3.17 11.03 -14.63
C THR A 44 -2.78 12.09 -13.60
N ASN A 45 -2.40 13.29 -14.05
CA ASN A 45 -2.08 14.42 -13.14
C ASN A 45 -3.22 14.71 -12.14
N ARG A 46 -4.47 14.68 -12.63
CA ARG A 46 -5.65 14.86 -11.77
C ARG A 46 -5.81 13.70 -10.79
N GLY A 47 -5.72 12.46 -11.25
CA GLY A 47 -5.83 11.27 -10.39
C GLY A 47 -4.75 11.23 -9.30
N LEU A 48 -3.52 11.63 -9.63
CA LEU A 48 -2.45 11.77 -8.64
C LEU A 48 -2.78 12.83 -7.58
N MET A 49 -3.30 13.99 -7.99
CA MET A 49 -3.69 15.05 -7.04
C MET A 49 -4.86 14.61 -6.14
N GLU A 50 -5.88 13.97 -6.71
CA GLU A 50 -7.02 13.42 -5.96
C GLU A 50 -6.56 12.36 -4.94
N ALA A 51 -5.64 11.46 -5.34
CA ALA A 51 -5.11 10.45 -4.44
C ALA A 51 -4.28 11.06 -3.30
N GLY A 52 -3.45 12.06 -3.59
CA GLY A 52 -2.68 12.79 -2.58
C GLY A 52 -3.58 13.49 -1.57
N GLN A 53 -4.63 14.18 -2.05
CA GLN A 53 -5.62 14.84 -1.19
C GLN A 53 -6.39 13.83 -0.33
N PHE A 54 -6.77 12.69 -0.90
CA PHE A 54 -7.45 11.63 -0.16
C PHE A 54 -6.58 11.12 1.01
N VAL A 55 -5.31 10.79 0.75
CA VAL A 55 -4.38 10.34 1.79
C VAL A 55 -4.21 11.43 2.85
N GLN A 56 -3.90 12.67 2.45
CA GLN A 56 -3.68 13.77 3.38
C GLN A 56 -4.86 13.97 4.33
N VAL A 57 -6.09 14.03 3.81
CA VAL A 57 -7.29 14.27 4.63
C VAL A 57 -7.53 13.15 5.65
N ILE A 58 -7.28 11.90 5.27
CA ILE A 58 -7.45 10.77 6.18
C ILE A 58 -6.38 10.80 7.28
N GLU A 59 -5.11 11.03 6.91
CA GLU A 59 -4.02 11.07 7.88
C GLU A 59 -4.19 12.21 8.90
N GLU A 60 -4.59 13.40 8.45
CA GLU A 60 -4.82 14.56 9.31
C GLU A 60 -5.98 14.35 10.30
N ARG A 61 -7.01 13.59 9.91
CA ARG A 61 -8.20 13.36 10.76
C ARG A 61 -8.06 12.18 11.71
N GLN A 62 -7.28 11.18 11.34
CA GLN A 62 -7.14 9.96 12.13
C GLN A 62 -5.85 9.91 12.95
N SER A 63 -4.93 10.87 12.75
CA SER A 63 -3.60 10.87 13.37
C SER A 63 -2.85 9.55 13.12
N LEU A 64 -3.08 8.96 11.95
CA LEU A 64 -2.47 7.71 11.47
C LEU A 64 -1.83 7.95 10.12
N LYS A 65 -0.87 7.11 9.74
CA LYS A 65 -0.25 7.14 8.41
C LYS A 65 -0.73 5.98 7.54
N ILE A 66 -1.18 6.29 6.32
CA ILE A 66 -1.56 5.26 5.35
C ILE A 66 -0.29 4.66 4.76
N ALA A 67 -0.22 3.32 4.71
CA ALA A 67 0.91 2.59 4.15
C ALA A 67 2.27 2.90 4.84
N CYS A 68 2.26 3.17 6.14
CA CYS A 68 3.48 3.26 6.94
C CYS A 68 4.18 1.89 7.05
N LEU A 69 5.31 1.72 6.35
CA LEU A 69 5.97 0.41 6.25
C LEU A 69 6.57 -0.05 7.58
N GLU A 70 7.11 0.87 8.37
CA GLU A 70 7.70 0.59 9.67
C GLU A 70 6.64 0.11 10.66
N GLU A 71 5.49 0.78 10.71
CA GLU A 71 4.36 0.34 11.55
C GLU A 71 3.83 -1.02 11.09
N ILE A 72 3.64 -1.23 9.79
CA ILE A 72 3.21 -2.53 9.25
C ILE A 72 4.22 -3.62 9.66
N ALA A 73 5.52 -3.37 9.48
CA ALA A 73 6.56 -4.34 9.82
C ALA A 73 6.61 -4.64 11.32
N TRP A 74 6.45 -3.62 12.17
CA TRP A 74 6.35 -3.80 13.62
C TRP A 74 5.15 -4.66 14.01
N ARG A 75 3.94 -4.32 13.52
CA ARG A 75 2.71 -5.04 13.85
C ARG A 75 2.73 -6.49 13.38
N ASN A 76 3.51 -6.80 12.33
CA ASN A 76 3.75 -8.17 11.86
C ASN A 76 4.94 -8.86 12.57
N GLY A 77 5.63 -8.20 13.49
CA GLY A 77 6.77 -8.76 14.23
C GLY A 77 8.05 -8.92 13.40
N TRP A 78 8.19 -8.19 12.28
CA TRP A 78 9.36 -8.26 11.41
C TRP A 78 10.53 -7.40 11.92
N ILE A 79 10.23 -6.33 12.65
CA ILE A 79 11.20 -5.41 13.24
C ILE A 79 10.77 -5.01 14.66
N GLY A 80 11.71 -4.53 15.47
CA GLY A 80 11.49 -4.04 16.83
C GLY A 80 11.82 -2.55 16.99
N ALA A 81 11.96 -2.11 18.25
CA ALA A 81 12.02 -0.68 18.59
C ALA A 81 13.30 -0.06 18.12
N ALA A 82 14.40 -0.80 18.28
CA ALA A 82 15.71 -0.38 17.81
C ALA A 82 15.72 -0.10 16.30
N GLU A 83 15.05 -0.91 15.48
CA GLU A 83 14.99 -0.70 14.04
C GLU A 83 14.18 0.55 13.67
N ILE A 84 13.03 0.78 14.32
CA ILE A 84 12.21 1.97 14.07
C ILE A 84 12.92 3.24 14.56
N GLU A 85 13.54 3.22 15.74
CA GLU A 85 14.32 4.35 16.24
C GLU A 85 15.49 4.69 15.31
N LYS A 86 16.20 3.66 14.81
CA LYS A 86 17.25 3.84 13.81
C LYS A 86 16.72 4.42 12.51
N ALA A 87 15.53 4.02 12.06
CA ALA A 87 14.88 4.61 10.89
C ALA A 87 14.54 6.09 11.13
N CYS A 88 13.95 6.44 12.28
CA CYS A 88 13.67 7.82 12.68
C CYS A 88 14.94 8.67 12.70
N GLY A 89 16.06 8.13 13.18
CA GLY A 89 17.36 8.81 13.20
C GLY A 89 17.84 9.20 11.80
N ARG A 90 17.62 8.36 10.78
CA ARG A 90 17.97 8.65 9.38
C ARG A 90 17.04 9.69 8.73
N MET A 91 15.80 9.78 9.20
CA MET A 91 14.78 10.70 8.67
C MET A 91 14.86 12.10 9.27
N GLY A 92 15.66 12.31 10.33
CA GLY A 92 15.85 13.60 10.98
C GLY A 92 14.59 14.16 11.64
N ALA A 93 14.38 15.46 11.50
CA ALA A 93 13.22 16.21 12.01
C ALA A 93 12.11 16.27 10.95
N SER A 94 11.60 15.11 10.53
CA SER A 94 10.46 15.03 9.62
C SER A 94 9.18 14.66 10.38
N ALA A 95 8.03 15.16 9.90
CA ALA A 95 6.73 14.81 10.45
C ALA A 95 6.46 13.29 10.45
N TYR A 96 7.08 12.56 9.51
CA TYR A 96 7.00 11.09 9.47
C TYR A 96 7.83 10.44 10.59
N ALA A 97 9.03 10.96 10.89
CA ALA A 97 9.81 10.50 12.02
C ALA A 97 9.11 10.79 13.35
N ASP A 98 8.46 11.96 13.48
CA ASP A 98 7.69 12.31 14.67
C ASP A 98 6.50 11.36 14.88
N TYR A 99 5.78 11.04 13.80
CA TYR A 99 4.73 10.01 13.82
C TYR A 99 5.23 8.65 14.33
N LEU A 100 6.37 8.17 13.82
CA LEU A 100 6.94 6.88 14.23
C LEU A 100 7.36 6.85 15.70
N ARG A 101 7.91 7.95 16.21
CA ARG A 101 8.25 8.10 17.63
C ARG A 101 6.99 8.08 18.50
N GLU A 102 5.94 8.77 18.09
CA GLU A 102 4.66 8.77 18.80
C GLU A 102 4.01 7.37 18.78
N PHE A 103 4.04 6.70 17.63
CA PHE A 103 3.58 5.31 17.47
C PHE A 103 4.29 4.37 18.45
N LEU A 104 5.63 4.35 18.47
CA LEU A 104 6.39 3.53 19.43
C LEU A 104 6.03 3.83 20.88
N ALA A 105 5.91 5.12 21.21
CA ALA A 105 5.58 5.54 22.55
C ALA A 105 4.17 5.11 22.99
N ARG A 106 3.23 4.88 22.06
CA ARG A 106 1.90 4.33 22.35
C ARG A 106 1.95 2.82 22.57
N GLU A 107 2.61 2.07 21.69
CA GLU A 107 2.62 0.61 21.74
C GLU A 107 3.48 0.05 22.89
N VAL A 108 4.49 0.79 23.39
CA VAL A 108 5.27 0.38 24.58
C VAL A 108 4.49 0.57 25.89
N ARG A 109 3.40 1.34 25.87
CA ARG A 109 2.55 1.57 27.06
C ARG A 109 1.43 0.54 27.22
N GLU A 110 1.15 -0.25 26.20
CA GLU A 110 0.16 -1.34 26.19
C GLU A 110 0.82 -2.70 26.42
#